data_AF-A0A1X6X379-F1
#
_entry.id   AF-A0A1X6X379-F1
#
_cell.length_a   1.000
_cell.length_b   1.000
_cell.length_c   1.000
_cell.angle_alpha   90.00
_cell.angle_beta   90.00
_cell.angle_gamma   90.00
#
_symmetry.space_group_name_H-M   'P 1'
#
loop_
_entity.id
_entity.type
_entity.pdbx_description
1 polymer ?
#
loop_
_entity_poly.entity_id
_entity_poly.type
_entity_poly.pdbx_seq_one_letter_code
_entity_poly.pdbx_strand_id
1 'polypeptide(L)' 'MRINPSALKHGITEEDILHADSHRAYESEPDGDVPAKQFVLGWDARGRLLELAILTFDSGHRLVIPTMKARRSSLTLLD' A
#
# COMPACT_ATOMS: atom_id res chain seq x y z
N MET A 1 5.68 8.04 7.28
CA MET A 1 5.62 7.47 5.92
C MET A 1 5.47 8.62 4.92
N ARG A 2 6.11 8.55 3.75
CA ARG A 2 5.94 9.52 2.66
C ARG A 2 5.06 8.91 1.57
N ILE A 3 4.35 9.75 0.83
CA ILE A 3 3.48 9.32 -0.26
C ILE A 3 3.96 9.97 -1.56
N ASN A 4 4.29 9.15 -2.54
CA ASN A 4 4.67 9.63 -3.86
C ASN A 4 3.43 10.23 -4.56
N PRO A 5 3.53 11.33 -5.33
CA PRO A 5 2.38 11.89 -6.04
C PRO A 5 1.67 10.89 -6.98
N SER A 6 2.38 9.88 -7.48
CA SER A 6 1.78 8.80 -8.28
C SER A 6 0.79 7.93 -7.49
N ALA A 7 0.92 7.87 -6.17
CA ALA A 7 0.02 7.16 -5.26
C ALA A 7 -1.38 7.79 -5.22
N LEU A 8 -1.45 9.11 -5.41
CA LEU A 8 -2.69 9.90 -5.33
C LEU A 8 -3.52 9.86 -6.62
N LYS A 9 -3.06 9.08 -7.60
CA LYS A 9 -3.82 8.81 -8.82
C LYS A 9 -5.09 8.01 -8.48
N HIS A 10 -6.02 7.97 -9.43
CA HIS A 10 -7.27 7.20 -9.31
C HIS A 10 -8.23 7.66 -8.18
N GLY A 11 -8.08 8.90 -7.70
CA GLY A 11 -8.99 9.48 -6.70
C GLY A 11 -8.80 8.88 -5.30
N ILE A 12 -7.57 8.48 -4.98
CA ILE A 12 -7.14 8.00 -3.67
C ILE A 12 -6.43 9.16 -2.97
N THR A 13 -6.86 9.50 -1.76
CA THR A 13 -6.25 10.59 -0.98
C THR A 13 -5.08 10.07 -0.13
N GLU A 14 -4.24 10.98 0.35
CA GLU A 14 -3.20 10.64 1.33
C GLU A 14 -3.81 10.02 2.60
N GLU A 15 -4.95 10.55 3.06
CA GLU A 15 -5.70 9.99 4.19
C GLU A 15 -6.18 8.55 3.92
N ASP A 16 -6.70 8.27 2.73
CA ASP A 16 -7.13 6.92 2.34
C ASP A 16 -5.95 5.93 2.40
N ILE A 17 -4.76 6.36 1.95
CA ILE A 17 -3.53 5.56 1.95
C ILE A 17 -3.03 5.30 3.37
N LEU A 18 -2.99 6.34 4.22
CA LEU A 18 -2.56 6.22 5.61
C LEU A 18 -3.51 5.34 6.41
N HIS A 19 -4.82 5.45 6.15
CA HIS A 19 -5.83 4.60 6.75
C HIS A 19 -5.63 3.15 6.32
N ALA A 20 -5.42 2.89 5.03
CA ALA A 20 -5.16 1.55 4.49
C ALA A 20 -3.86 0.93 5.04
N ASP A 21 -2.78 1.70 5.19
CA ASP A 21 -1.53 1.22 5.82
C ASP A 21 -1.73 0.81 7.28
N SER A 22 -2.67 1.46 7.97
CA SER A 22 -3.01 1.18 9.36
C SER A 22 -4.01 0.03 9.52
N HIS A 23 -4.82 -0.26 8.49
CA HIS A 23 -5.88 -1.27 8.49
C HIS A 23 -5.61 -2.34 7.43
N ARG A 24 -4.48 -3.04 7.60
CA ARG A 24 -4.00 -4.07 6.68
C ARG A 24 -4.85 -5.34 6.79
N ALA A 25 -5.31 -5.83 5.63
CA ALA A 25 -5.94 -7.13 5.48
C ALA A 25 -4.92 -8.20 5.03
N TYR A 26 -3.88 -7.78 4.30
CA TYR A 26 -2.78 -8.64 3.86
C TYR A 26 -1.48 -7.85 3.80
N GLU A 27 -0.37 -8.51 4.10
CA GLU A 27 0.98 -7.98 4.02
C GLU A 27 1.92 -9.09 3.51
N SER A 28 2.63 -8.83 2.42
CA SER A 28 3.71 -9.72 1.97
C SER A 28 4.95 -9.52 2.84
N GLU A 29 5.85 -10.51 2.85
CA GLU A 29 7.21 -10.25 3.29
C GLU A 29 7.87 -9.19 2.39
N PRO A 30 8.72 -8.30 2.94
CA PRO A 30 9.57 -7.42 2.14
C PRO A 30 10.54 -8.24 1.28
N ASP A 31 10.80 -7.79 0.05
CA ASP A 31 11.87 -8.38 -0.76
C ASP A 31 13.28 -8.08 -0.17
N GLY A 32 14.30 -8.78 -0.68
CA GLY A 32 15.70 -8.61 -0.24
C GLY A 32 16.43 -7.42 -0.86
N ASP A 33 15.74 -6.56 -1.61
CA ASP A 33 16.33 -5.39 -2.28
C ASP A 33 16.41 -4.19 -1.33
N VAL A 34 17.14 -3.13 -1.74
CA VAL A 34 17.10 -1.82 -1.08
C VAL A 34 16.74 -0.74 -2.13
N PRO A 35 15.61 -0.03 -1.98
CA PRO A 35 14.61 -0.17 -0.91
C PRO A 35 13.82 -1.48 -1.03
N ALA A 36 13.55 -2.10 0.12
CA ALA A 36 12.78 -3.32 0.21
C ALA A 36 11.32 -3.04 -0.18
N LYS A 37 10.79 -3.82 -1.13
CA LYS A 37 9.42 -3.66 -1.62
C LYS A 37 8.50 -4.60 -0.88
N GLN A 38 7.36 -4.07 -0.48
CA GLN A 38 6.33 -4.81 0.21
C GLN A 38 4.97 -4.49 -0.41
N PHE A 39 4.17 -5.54 -0.62
CA PHE A 39 2.80 -5.42 -1.09
C PHE A 39 1.84 -5.56 0.08
N VAL A 40 0.90 -4.62 0.19
CA VAL A 40 -0.10 -4.58 1.25
C VAL A 40 -1.49 -4.41 0.64
N LEU A 41 -2.46 -5.15 1.15
CA LEU A 41 -3.88 -4.85 0.95
C LEU A 41 -4.41 -4.21 2.22
N GLY A 42 -5.03 -3.04 2.11
CA GLY A 42 -5.52 -2.30 3.27
C GLY A 42 -6.85 -1.59 3.01
N TRP A 43 -7.68 -1.48 4.04
CA TRP A 43 -8.97 -0.80 3.95
C TRP A 43 -8.81 0.70 4.15
N ASP A 44 -9.26 1.49 3.19
CA ASP A 44 -9.30 2.94 3.35
C ASP A 44 -10.46 3.40 4.24
N ALA A 45 -10.49 4.71 4.52
CA ALA A 45 -11.51 5.33 5.37
C ALA A 45 -12.94 5.23 4.81
N ARG A 46 -13.09 4.83 3.55
CA ARG A 46 -14.38 4.70 2.84
C ARG A 46 -14.79 3.24 2.66
N GLY A 47 -14.06 2.30 3.27
CA GLY A 47 -14.33 0.88 3.17
C GLY A 47 -13.98 0.27 1.80
N ARG A 48 -13.12 0.92 1.01
CA ARG A 48 -12.55 0.33 -0.21
C ARG A 48 -11.26 -0.38 0.15
N LEU A 49 -11.05 -1.57 -0.39
CA LEU A 49 -9.77 -2.24 -0.29
C LEU A 49 -8.79 -1.65 -1.32
N LEU A 50 -7.61 -1.25 -0.86
CA LEU A 50 -6.54 -0.67 -1.67
C LEU A 50 -5.33 -1.60 -1.73
N GLU A 51 -4.67 -1.60 -2.88
CA GLU A 51 -3.34 -2.15 -3.10
C GLU A 51 -2.30 -1.06 -2.83
N LEU A 52 -1.40 -1.30 -1.88
CA LEU A 52 -0.28 -0.43 -1.55
C LEU A 52 1.03 -1.14 -1.89
N ALA A 53 1.88 -0.46 -2.66
CA ALA A 53 3.29 -0.82 -2.80
C ALA A 53 4.12 0.10 -1.91
N ILE A 54 4.70 -0.47 -0.85
CA ILE A 54 5.49 0.24 0.16
C ILE A 54 6.96 -0.09 -0.07
N LEU A 55 7.77 0.96 -0.23
CA LEU A 55 9.22 0.88 -0.29
C LEU A 55 9.79 1.25 1.08
N THR A 56 10.58 0.37 1.67
CA THR A 56 11.30 0.63 2.93
C THR A 56 12.78 0.77 2.62
N PHE A 57 13.32 1.96 2.85
CA PHE A 57 14.74 2.25 2.66
C PHE A 57 15.57 1.72 3.84
N ASP A 58 16.88 1.57 3.65
CA ASP A 58 17.85 1.21 4.69
C ASP A 58 17.80 2.12 5.94
N SER A 59 17.51 3.41 5.73
CA SER A 59 17.25 4.40 6.78
C SER A 59 15.97 4.15 7.60
N GLY A 60 15.14 3.17 7.23
CA GLY A 60 13.82 2.91 7.81
C GLY A 60 12.71 3.85 7.30
N HIS A 61 13.03 4.79 6.42
CA HIS A 61 12.02 5.61 5.77
C HIS A 61 11.13 4.74 4.87
N ARG A 62 9.81 4.96 4.96
CA ARG A 62 8.82 4.29 4.10
C ARG A 62 8.24 5.26 3.07
N LEU A 63 8.12 4.81 1.83
CA LEU A 63 7.51 5.53 0.72
C LEU A 63 6.43 4.66 0.08
N VAL A 64 5.22 5.19 -0.03
CA VAL A 64 4.16 4.58 -0.85
C VAL A 64 4.29 5.08 -2.27
N ILE A 65 4.35 4.16 -3.23
CA ILE A 65 4.39 4.46 -4.66
C ILE A 65 2.98 4.26 -5.26
N PRO A 66 2.69 3.64 -6.42
CA PRO A 66 1.30 3.66 -6.89
C PRO A 66 0.38 2.88 -5.94
N THR A 67 -0.77 3.48 -5.67
CA THR A 67 -1.88 2.82 -4.99
C THR A 67 -3.06 2.75 -5.95
N MET A 68 -3.84 1.69 -5.81
CA MET A 68 -5.06 1.51 -6.59
C MET A 68 -6.09 0.74 -5.78
N LYS A 69 -7.35 0.75 -6.22
CA LYS A 69 -8.34 -0.19 -5.66
C LYS A 69 -7.89 -1.62 -5.93
N ALA A 70 -8.16 -2.51 -4.99
CA ALA A 70 -7.84 -3.92 -5.12
C ALA A 70 -8.49 -4.52 -6.36
N ARG A 71 -7.66 -5.17 -7.18
CA ARG A 71 -8.09 -5.96 -8.33
C ARG A 71 -8.67 -7.26 -7.82
N ARG A 72 -9.58 -7.87 -8.60
CA ARG A 72 -10.18 -9.16 -8.23
C ARG A 72 -9.13 -10.26 -8.00
N SER A 73 -8.04 -10.25 -8.76
CA SER A 73 -6.94 -11.20 -8.59
C SER A 73 -6.24 -11.07 -7.25
N SER A 74 -6.18 -9.87 -6.68
CA SER A 74 -5.51 -9.63 -5.40
C SER A 74 -6.38 -10.10 -4.22
N LEU A 75 -7.69 -10.22 -4.41
CA LEU A 75 -8.61 -10.72 -3.37
C LEU A 75 -8.34 -12.18 -3.01
N THR A 76 -7.72 -12.98 -3.89
CA THR A 76 -7.36 -14.37 -3.59
C THR A 76 -6.26 -14.49 -2.53
N LEU A 77 -5.65 -13.37 -2.12
CA LEU A 77 -4.68 -13.30 -1.03
C LEU A 77 -5.36 -13.16 0.34
N LEU A 78 -6.68 -13.02 0.38
CA LEU A 78 -7.48 -12.88 1.61
C LEU A 78 -8.18 -14.17 2.06
N ASP A 79 -8.02 -15.26 1.30
CA ASP A 79 -8.62 -16.57 1.56
C ASP A 79 -7.80 -17.41 2.56
#